data_AF-A0A938S0J4-F1
#
_entry.id   AF-A0A938S0J4-F1
#
_cell.length_a   1.000
_cell.length_b   1.000
_cell.length_c   1.000
_cell.angle_alpha   90.00
_cell.angle_beta   90.00
_cell.angle_gamma   90.00
#
_symmetry.space_group_name_H-M   'P 1'
#
loop_
_entity.id
_entity.type
_entity.pdbx_description
1 polymer ?
#
loop_
_entity_poly.entity_id
_entity_poly.type
_entity_poly.pdbx_seq_one_letter_code
_entity_poly.pdbx_strand_id
1 'polypeptide(L)'
;MAKESRGVMTTGWYDRMIQALQLNGKEERTQQAYTRAVGMLCQFYDKTPDAISEQELLDYFLHRKNLSHWSPKTMRICYCGIRFFFTQVLRQDWHIFHILRAQTEHRLPTVLSVQEVSSLPACVRTFHN
;
A
#
# COMPACT_ATOMS: atom_id res chain seq x y z
N MET A 1 -28.73 -32.17 23.33
CA MET A 1 -27.73 -31.88 24.38
C MET A 1 -26.39 -31.59 23.71
N ALA A 2 -25.74 -30.50 24.14
CA ALA A 2 -24.30 -30.16 23.99
C ALA A 2 -23.72 -30.01 22.56
N LYS A 3 -23.64 -28.78 22.03
CA LYS A 3 -22.45 -27.88 22.07
C LYS A 3 -21.21 -28.46 21.37
N GLU A 4 -21.07 -28.17 20.07
CA GLU A 4 -19.75 -28.11 19.42
C GLU A 4 -19.53 -26.66 18.97
N SER A 5 -18.90 -25.94 19.88
CA SER A 5 -18.02 -24.77 19.74
C SER A 5 -17.88 -24.11 18.36
N ARG A 6 -18.19 -22.81 18.33
CA ARG A 6 -17.69 -21.83 17.34
C ARG A 6 -16.15 -21.88 17.33
N GLY A 7 -15.56 -22.59 16.36
CA GLY A 7 -14.11 -22.74 16.20
C GLY A 7 -13.61 -22.03 14.94
N VAL A 8 -13.34 -20.74 15.07
CA VAL A 8 -12.38 -19.93 14.29
C VAL A 8 -12.26 -20.26 12.80
N MET A 9 -13.01 -19.52 11.97
CA MET A 9 -12.62 -19.28 10.57
C MET A 9 -11.19 -18.72 10.57
N THR A 10 -10.19 -19.52 10.17
CA THR A 10 -8.83 -19.02 9.89
C THR A 10 -8.86 -18.20 8.61
N THR A 11 -9.48 -17.04 8.72
CA THR A 11 -9.50 -15.94 7.76
C THR A 11 -8.05 -15.47 7.63
N GLY A 12 -7.43 -15.71 6.46
CA GLY A 12 -6.03 -15.37 6.21
C GLY A 12 -5.76 -13.86 6.42
N TRP A 13 -4.49 -13.46 6.52
CA TRP A 13 -4.14 -12.03 6.62
C TRP A 13 -4.78 -11.20 5.50
N TYR A 14 -4.96 -11.80 4.32
CA TYR A 14 -5.62 -11.21 3.16
C TYR A 14 -7.08 -10.87 3.43
N ASP A 15 -7.86 -11.81 3.94
CA ASP A 15 -9.28 -11.60 4.18
C ASP A 15 -9.51 -10.60 5.32
N ARG A 16 -8.69 -10.65 6.38
CA ARG A 16 -8.69 -9.65 7.46
C ARG A 16 -8.43 -8.25 6.91
N MET A 17 -7.50 -8.15 5.96
CA MET A 17 -7.18 -6.89 5.29
C MET A 17 -8.34 -6.38 4.42
N ILE A 18 -8.95 -7.24 3.60
CA ILE A 18 -10.09 -6.87 2.76
C ILE A 18 -11.27 -6.38 3.61
N GLN A 19 -11.61 -7.09 4.68
CA GLN A 19 -12.68 -6.68 5.59
C GLN A 19 -12.39 -5.30 6.20
N ALA A 20 -11.16 -5.07 6.70
CA ALA A 20 -10.78 -3.77 7.26
C ALA A 20 -10.85 -2.63 6.24
N LEU A 21 -10.46 -2.89 4.98
CA LEU A 21 -10.53 -1.92 3.89
C LEU A 21 -11.96 -1.59 3.48
N GLN A 22 -12.83 -2.58 3.42
CA GLN A 22 -14.26 -2.41 3.14
C GLN A 22 -14.95 -1.62 4.24
N LEU A 23 -14.66 -1.93 5.51
CA LEU A 23 -15.17 -1.18 6.67
C LEU A 23 -14.73 0.30 6.65
N ASN A 24 -13.55 0.58 6.10
CA ASN A 24 -13.04 1.94 5.91
C ASN A 24 -13.53 2.62 4.62
N GLY A 25 -14.46 2.02 3.89
CA GLY A 25 -15.05 2.58 2.67
C GLY A 25 -14.06 2.73 1.51
N LYS A 26 -13.00 1.91 1.45
CA LYS A 26 -12.02 1.98 0.36
C LYS A 26 -12.57 1.33 -0.91
N GLU A 27 -12.38 1.98 -2.05
CA GLU A 27 -12.71 1.45 -3.37
C GLU A 27 -11.94 0.16 -3.68
N GLU A 28 -12.54 -0.73 -4.47
CA GLU A 28 -11.98 -2.03 -4.84
C GLU A 28 -10.56 -1.93 -5.43
N ARG A 29 -10.31 -0.92 -6.27
CA ARG A 29 -8.98 -0.66 -6.84
C ARG A 29 -7.93 -0.36 -5.77
N THR A 30 -8.32 0.35 -4.72
CA THR A 30 -7.44 0.62 -3.57
C THR A 30 -7.24 -0.64 -2.74
N GLN A 31 -8.29 -1.46 -2.60
CA GLN A 31 -8.19 -2.73 -1.89
C GLN A 31 -7.15 -3.64 -2.53
N GLN A 32 -7.23 -3.85 -3.85
CA GLN A 32 -6.29 -4.66 -4.62
C GLN A 32 -4.86 -4.11 -4.55
N ALA A 33 -4.69 -2.78 -4.65
CA ALA A 33 -3.37 -2.17 -4.57
C ALA A 33 -2.72 -2.38 -3.18
N TYR A 34 -3.51 -2.29 -2.11
CA TYR A 34 -3.00 -2.42 -0.76
C TYR A 34 -2.71 -3.88 -0.42
N THR A 35 -3.61 -4.82 -0.75
CA THR A 35 -3.37 -6.26 -0.52
C THR A 35 -2.17 -6.75 -1.32
N ARG A 36 -1.99 -6.27 -2.56
CA ARG A 36 -0.79 -6.56 -3.35
C ARG A 36 0.49 -6.05 -2.67
N ALA A 37 0.47 -4.86 -2.07
CA ALA A 37 1.62 -4.32 -1.37
C ALA A 37 2.06 -5.19 -0.19
N VAL A 38 1.10 -5.65 0.63
CA VAL A 38 1.36 -6.56 1.75
C VAL A 38 1.80 -7.93 1.25
N GLY A 39 1.20 -8.44 0.17
CA GLY A 39 1.61 -9.70 -0.46
C GLY A 39 3.07 -9.66 -0.95
N MET A 40 3.49 -8.58 -1.59
CA MET A 40 4.89 -8.40 -2.03
C MET A 40 5.87 -8.36 -0.86
N LEU A 41 5.45 -7.79 0.28
CA LEU A 41 6.25 -7.78 1.50
C LEU A 41 6.39 -9.20 2.07
N CYS A 42 5.29 -9.96 2.14
CA CYS A 42 5.31 -11.35 2.61
C CYS A 42 6.20 -12.22 1.72
N GLN A 43 6.11 -12.05 0.39
CA GLN A 43 6.95 -12.78 -0.58
C GLN A 43 8.43 -12.43 -0.47
N PHE A 44 8.77 -11.20 -0.07
CA PHE A 44 10.16 -10.77 0.06
C PHE A 44 10.85 -11.43 1.26
N TYR A 45 10.14 -11.59 2.38
CA TYR A 45 10.68 -12.22 3.59
C TYR A 45 10.34 -13.70 3.74
N ASP A 46 9.47 -14.24 2.89
CA ASP A 46 8.87 -15.57 3.00
C ASP A 46 8.27 -15.83 4.40
N LYS A 47 7.56 -14.82 4.92
CA LYS A 47 6.98 -14.80 6.27
C LYS A 47 5.55 -14.29 6.24
N THR A 48 4.78 -14.67 7.26
CA THR A 48 3.46 -14.08 7.50
C THR A 48 3.62 -12.62 7.90
N PRO A 49 2.69 -11.73 7.51
CA PRO A 49 2.83 -10.31 7.80
C PRO A 49 2.75 -10.01 9.31
N ASP A 50 2.13 -10.89 10.09
CA ASP A 50 2.11 -10.83 11.56
C ASP A 50 3.51 -11.12 12.19
N ALA A 51 4.43 -11.78 11.46
CA ALA A 51 5.77 -12.13 11.94
C ALA A 51 6.87 -11.16 11.47
N ILE A 52 6.51 -10.14 10.69
CA ILE A 52 7.45 -9.14 10.20
C ILE A 52 7.73 -8.12 11.30
N SER A 53 9.00 -7.82 11.52
CA SER A 53 9.44 -6.82 12.49
C SER A 53 9.47 -5.41 11.91
N GLU A 54 9.50 -4.42 12.80
CA GLU A 54 9.65 -3.01 12.42
C GLU A 54 10.94 -2.77 11.62
N GLN A 55 12.03 -3.41 12.02
CA GLN A 55 13.33 -3.25 11.36
C GLN A 55 13.35 -3.87 9.96
N GLU A 56 12.77 -5.06 9.79
CA GLU A 56 12.59 -5.68 8.47
C GLU A 56 11.73 -4.79 7.57
N LEU A 57 10.67 -4.16 8.10
CA LEU A 57 9.87 -3.27 7.28
C LEU A 57 10.67 -2.05 6.77
N LEU A 58 11.52 -1.47 7.62
CA LEU A 58 12.41 -0.38 7.23
C LEU A 58 13.40 -0.82 6.14
N ASP A 59 14.06 -1.96 6.34
CA ASP A 59 15.02 -2.51 5.40
C ASP A 59 14.37 -2.82 4.04
N TYR A 60 13.12 -3.31 4.04
CA TYR A 60 12.36 -3.52 2.82
C TYR A 60 12.14 -2.24 2.02
N PHE A 61 11.69 -1.16 2.67
CA PHE A 61 11.49 0.11 1.99
C PHE A 61 12.81 0.70 1.49
N LEU A 62 13.89 0.53 2.24
CA LEU A 62 15.22 0.97 1.86
C LEU A 62 15.75 0.18 0.65
N HIS A 63 15.56 -1.14 0.66
CA HIS A 63 15.89 -2.03 -0.45
C HIS A 63 15.10 -1.66 -1.71
N ARG A 64 13.77 -1.49 -1.62
CA ARG A 64 12.92 -1.10 -2.76
C ARG A 64 13.26 0.29 -3.32
N LYS A 65 13.70 1.21 -2.45
CA LYS A 65 14.16 2.55 -2.84
C LYS A 65 15.48 2.51 -3.61
N ASN A 66 16.45 1.73 -3.13
CA ASN A 66 17.82 1.74 -3.67
C ASN A 66 18.00 0.81 -4.87
N LEU A 67 17.34 -0.36 -4.86
CA LEU A 67 17.57 -1.42 -5.85
C LEU A 67 16.46 -1.51 -6.90
N SER A 68 15.21 -1.23 -6.51
CA SER A 68 14.05 -1.54 -7.35
C SER A 68 13.50 -0.32 -8.12
N HIS A 69 14.08 0.87 -7.95
CA HIS A 69 13.68 2.14 -8.59
C HIS A 69 12.17 2.37 -8.64
N TRP A 70 11.44 2.03 -7.58
CA TRP A 70 10.00 2.26 -7.54
C TRP A 70 9.67 3.74 -7.71
N SER A 71 8.67 4.02 -8.54
CA SER A 71 8.18 5.39 -8.68
C SER A 71 7.72 5.92 -7.31
N PRO A 72 7.85 7.23 -7.05
CA PRO A 72 7.38 7.83 -5.80
C PRO A 72 5.90 7.52 -5.52
N LYS A 73 5.08 7.45 -6.57
CA LYS A 73 3.65 7.11 -6.48
C LYS A 73 3.43 5.67 -6.03
N THR A 74 4.16 4.71 -6.62
CA THR A 74 4.10 3.30 -6.24
C THR A 74 4.57 3.11 -4.79
N MET A 75 5.65 3.79 -4.40
CA MET A 75 6.16 3.76 -3.03
C MET A 75 5.12 4.28 -2.04
N ARG A 76 4.47 5.41 -2.34
CA ARG A 76 3.42 5.98 -1.49
C ARG A 76 2.23 5.04 -1.34
N ILE A 77 1.75 4.42 -2.43
CA ILE A 77 0.63 3.47 -2.38
C ILE A 77 0.99 2.26 -1.51
N CYS A 78 2.17 1.69 -1.72
CA CYS A 78 2.63 0.54 -0.93
C CYS A 78 2.78 0.90 0.55
N TYR A 79 3.38 2.05 0.85
CA TYR A 79 3.51 2.59 2.20
C TYR A 79 2.14 2.75 2.87
N CYS A 80 1.18 3.40 2.21
CA CYS A 80 -0.16 3.59 2.77
C CYS A 80 -0.87 2.24 3.03
N GLY A 81 -0.72 1.27 2.12
CA GLY A 81 -1.33 -0.06 2.28
C GLY A 81 -0.73 -0.87 3.42
N ILE A 82 0.60 -0.89 3.51
CA ILE A 82 1.33 -1.54 4.59
C ILE A 82 1.01 -0.86 5.93
N ARG A 83 1.09 0.47 6.02
CA ARG A 83 0.74 1.20 7.24
C ARG A 83 -0.69 0.92 7.66
N PHE A 84 -1.64 0.91 6.72
CA PHE A 84 -3.03 0.60 7.02
C PHE A 84 -3.15 -0.80 7.61
N PHE A 85 -2.47 -1.80 7.04
CA PHE A 85 -2.50 -3.16 7.56
C PHE A 85 -1.96 -3.24 8.99
N PHE A 86 -0.76 -2.73 9.26
CA PHE A 86 -0.17 -2.80 10.60
C PHE A 86 -0.97 -1.99 11.64
N THR A 87 -1.45 -0.79 11.28
CA THR A 87 -2.17 0.08 12.24
C THR A 87 -3.64 -0.31 12.44
N GLN A 88 -4.35 -0.78 11.42
CA GLN A 88 -5.78 -1.08 11.49
C GLN A 88 -6.07 -2.56 11.72
N VAL A 89 -5.28 -3.46 11.12
CA VAL A 89 -5.49 -4.92 11.23
C VAL A 89 -4.73 -5.48 12.43
N LEU A 90 -3.44 -5.13 12.59
CA LEU A 90 -2.62 -5.60 13.70
C LEU A 90 -2.66 -4.68 14.92
N ARG A 91 -3.22 -3.47 14.80
CA ARG A 91 -3.26 -2.43 15.85
C ARG A 91 -1.89 -2.14 16.45
N GLN A 92 -0.85 -2.25 15.62
CA GLN A 92 0.53 -2.05 15.99
C GLN A 92 0.98 -0.68 15.47
N ASP A 93 1.27 0.22 16.40
CA ASP A 93 1.77 1.56 16.07
C ASP A 93 3.30 1.55 16.14
N TRP A 94 3.94 1.56 14.97
CA TRP A 94 5.39 1.57 14.84
C TRP A 94 5.91 2.96 14.55
N HIS A 95 7.01 3.33 15.22
CA HIS A 95 7.62 4.64 15.08
C HIS A 95 8.20 4.86 13.67
N ILE A 96 8.62 3.80 12.98
CA ILE A 96 9.08 3.91 11.59
C ILE A 96 8.03 4.50 10.65
N PHE A 97 6.73 4.37 10.93
CA PHE A 97 5.71 4.99 10.08
C PHE A 97 5.78 6.52 10.15
N HIS A 98 6.25 7.09 11.26
CA HIS A 98 6.52 8.52 11.36
C HIS A 98 7.79 8.91 10.61
N ILE A 99 8.85 8.11 10.73
CA ILE A 99 10.13 8.35 10.03
C ILE A 99 9.97 8.24 8.51
N LEU A 100 9.33 7.16 8.04
CA LEU A 100 9.06 6.93 6.62
C LEU A 100 8.12 8.01 6.06
N ARG A 101 7.16 8.47 6.86
CA ARG A 101 6.31 9.61 6.49
C ARG A 101 7.13 10.88 6.34
N ALA A 102 8.00 11.22 7.29
CA ALA A 102 8.86 12.40 7.19
C ALA A 102 9.79 12.35 5.96
N GLN A 103 10.35 11.18 5.66
CA GLN A 103 11.15 10.94 4.45
C GLN A 103 10.31 11.05 3.16
N THR A 104 9.03 10.66 3.22
CA THR A 104 8.09 10.78 2.10
C THR A 104 7.57 12.22 1.93
N GLU A 105 7.34 12.94 3.03
CA GLU A 105 6.91 14.35 3.05
C GLU A 105 8.04 15.27 2.58
N HIS A 106 9.30 15.01 2.98
CA HIS A 106 10.48 15.64 2.35
C HIS A 106 10.56 15.40 0.84
N ARG A 107 9.82 14.41 0.32
CA ARG A 107 9.81 14.01 -1.09
C ARG A 107 8.52 14.33 -1.84
N LEU A 108 7.55 15.09 -1.31
CA LEU A 108 6.32 15.37 -2.06
C LEU A 108 5.87 16.85 -2.03
N PRO A 109 5.35 17.41 -3.15
CA PRO A 109 4.94 16.72 -4.37
C PRO A 109 5.78 17.13 -5.58
N THR A 110 6.37 16.18 -6.30
CA THR A 110 6.41 16.35 -7.76
C THR A 110 4.95 16.34 -8.19
N VAL A 111 4.41 17.55 -8.34
CA VAL A 111 3.36 17.91 -9.27
C VAL A 111 3.39 16.92 -10.42
N LEU A 112 2.22 16.42 -10.84
CA LEU A 112 2.00 15.89 -12.20
C LEU A 112 3.19 16.26 -13.09
N SER A 113 4.04 15.30 -13.47
CA SER A 113 5.11 15.61 -14.40
C SER A 113 4.46 16.33 -15.56
N VAL A 114 4.66 17.64 -15.63
CA VAL A 114 4.13 18.51 -16.70
C VAL A 114 4.75 18.09 -18.04
N GLN A 115 5.71 17.16 -18.02
CA GLN A 115 6.23 16.47 -19.18
C GLN A 115 5.30 15.42 -19.81
N GLU A 116 4.16 15.03 -19.21
CA GLU A 116 3.12 14.25 -19.91
C GLU A 116 1.92 15.10 -20.39
N VAL A 117 1.96 16.43 -20.22
CA VAL A 117 0.89 17.33 -20.72
C VAL A 117 1.38 18.27 -21.84
N SER A 118 2.45 17.89 -22.53
CA SER A 118 2.84 18.50 -23.81
C SER A 118 2.53 17.63 -25.02
N SER A 119 1.52 16.76 -24.94
CA SER A 119 0.74 16.39 -26.14
C SER A 119 -0.54 17.20 -26.11
N LEU A 120 -0.38 18.49 -26.42
CA LEU A 120 -1.48 19.37 -26.78
C LEU A 120 -2.32 18.72 -27.90
N PRO A 121 -3.64 18.93 -27.89
CA PRO A 121 -4.62 18.22 -28.71
C PRO A 121 -4.56 18.67 -30.17
N ALA A 122 -3.90 17.89 -31.04
CA ALA A 122 -3.84 18.17 -32.47
C ALA A 122 -5.04 17.61 -33.27
N CYS A 123 -6.26 17.62 -32.69
CA CYS A 123 -7.46 17.20 -33.44
C CYS A 123 -8.75 17.93 -33.05
N VAL A 124 -8.67 19.21 -32.68
CA VAL A 124 -9.84 20.09 -32.84
C VAL A 124 -9.75 20.70 -34.23
N ARG A 125 -10.28 19.97 -35.22
CA ARG A 125 -10.66 20.56 -36.51
C ARG A 125 -11.81 21.52 -36.24
N THR A 126 -11.50 22.80 -36.03
CA THR A 126 -12.44 23.88 -36.31
C THR A 126 -12.63 23.93 -37.83
N PHE A 127 -13.70 23.29 -38.31
CA PHE A 127 -14.23 23.58 -39.63
C PHE A 127 -14.81 25.00 -39.57
N HIS A 128 -14.13 25.93 -40.21
CA HIS A 128 -14.67 27.22 -40.63
C HIS A 128 -14.08 27.50 -42.02
N ASN A 129 -14.84 27.11 -43.05
CA ASN A 129 -15.17 27.94 -44.20
C ASN A 129 -16.20 27.19 -45.06
#